data_AF-A0A0L6VVV6-F1
#
_entry.id   AF-A0A0L6VVV6-F1
#
_cell.length_a   1.000
_cell.length_b   1.000
_cell.length_c   1.000
_cell.angle_alpha   90.00
_cell.angle_beta   90.00
_cell.angle_gamma   90.00
#
_symmetry.space_group_name_H-M   'P 1'
#
loop_
_entity.id
_entity.type
_entity.pdbx_description
1 polymer ?
#
loop_
_entity_poly.entity_id
_entity_poly.type
_entity_poly.pdbx_seq_one_letter_code
_entity_poly.pdbx_strand_id
1 'polypeptide(L)'
;MFNSVDGPVYPTNSILKIQFDQDVTGVNFVFNTFGDKPTTAWSLFDATHTLISTGHLSWENDVSYDLSQFGNVRSIEYNNGGNNWYFGVRSLTYTAEAADVPEPASLSLLGMGVAGLLLARRRKAA
;
A
#
# COMPACT_ATOMS: atom_id res chain seq x y z
N MET A 1 -0.62 -12.01 -5.01
CA MET A 1 0.29 -12.34 -3.89
C MET A 1 -0.27 -13.53 -3.14
N PHE A 2 0.57 -14.48 -2.74
CA PHE A 2 0.17 -15.69 -2.00
C PHE A 2 0.90 -15.77 -0.66
N ASN A 3 0.37 -16.53 0.29
CA ASN A 3 0.93 -16.68 1.63
C ASN A 3 2.05 -17.75 1.74
N SER A 4 2.57 -18.25 0.61
CA SER A 4 3.70 -19.17 0.54
C SER A 4 4.86 -18.55 -0.23
N VAL A 5 6.08 -18.79 0.25
CA VAL A 5 7.33 -18.28 -0.37
C VAL A 5 7.69 -19.02 -1.66
N ASP A 6 7.20 -20.25 -1.83
CA ASP A 6 7.54 -21.14 -2.96
C ASP A 6 6.37 -21.28 -3.97
N GLY A 7 5.43 -20.34 -4.00
CA GLY A 7 4.25 -20.41 -4.88
C GLY A 7 3.17 -21.35 -4.35
N PRO A 8 2.54 -22.23 -5.14
CA PRO A 8 1.45 -23.11 -4.68
C PRO A 8 1.91 -24.30 -3.80
N VAL A 9 3.11 -24.22 -3.21
CA VAL A 9 3.71 -25.30 -2.41
C VAL A 9 3.49 -25.03 -0.90
N TYR A 10 3.20 -26.09 -0.15
CA TYR A 10 2.97 -26.10 1.30
C TYR A 10 4.28 -26.41 2.05
N PRO A 11 4.66 -25.71 3.14
CA PRO A 11 3.84 -24.98 4.12
C PRO A 11 3.72 -23.47 3.91
N THR A 12 2.67 -22.85 4.50
CA THR A 12 2.30 -21.45 4.26
C THR A 12 2.31 -20.62 5.55
N ASN A 13 2.56 -19.31 5.46
CA ASN A 13 2.46 -18.40 6.59
C ASN A 13 0.99 -18.19 6.98
N SER A 14 0.73 -18.01 8.29
CA SER A 14 -0.62 -17.72 8.78
C SER A 14 -1.10 -16.31 8.46
N ILE A 15 -0.16 -15.39 8.19
CA ILE A 15 -0.43 -13.99 7.85
C ILE A 15 0.23 -13.64 6.52
N LEU A 16 -0.54 -13.12 5.58
CA LEU A 16 -0.04 -12.40 4.40
C LEU A 16 -0.16 -10.90 4.69
N LYS A 17 0.96 -10.18 4.63
CA LYS A 17 0.99 -8.73 4.83
C LYS A 17 1.29 -8.01 3.53
N ILE A 18 0.55 -6.94 3.27
CA ILE A 18 0.87 -5.96 2.24
C ILE A 18 1.13 -4.64 2.95
N GLN A 19 2.31 -4.07 2.73
CA GLN A 19 2.73 -2.79 3.30
C GLN A 19 2.87 -1.77 2.17
N PHE A 20 2.30 -0.60 2.38
CA PHE A 20 2.38 0.53 1.47
C PHE A 20 3.54 1.45 1.89
N ASP A 21 4.22 2.05 0.92
CA ASP A 21 5.32 2.99 1.19
C ASP A 21 4.83 4.34 1.74
N GLN A 22 3.58 4.68 1.43
CA GLN A 22 2.87 5.87 1.93
C GLN A 22 1.46 5.47 2.38
N ASP A 23 0.76 6.38 3.06
CA ASP A 23 -0.62 6.13 3.45
C ASP A 23 -1.51 6.08 2.20
N VAL A 24 -2.51 5.20 2.22
CA VAL A 24 -3.41 5.00 1.08
C VAL A 24 -4.87 5.10 1.51
N THR A 25 -5.71 5.41 0.52
CA THR A 25 -7.17 5.44 0.59
C THR A 25 -7.75 4.58 -0.53
N GLY A 26 -9.07 4.36 -0.52
CA GLY A 26 -9.74 3.67 -1.64
C GLY A 26 -9.33 2.20 -1.79
N VAL A 27 -8.96 1.53 -0.70
CA VAL A 27 -8.48 0.14 -0.73
C VAL A 27 -9.60 -0.78 -1.20
N ASN A 28 -9.37 -1.53 -2.26
CA ASN A 28 -10.22 -2.62 -2.71
C ASN A 28 -9.34 -3.82 -3.09
N PHE A 29 -9.77 -5.03 -2.73
CA PHE A 29 -9.04 -6.24 -3.10
C PHE A 29 -9.96 -7.39 -3.46
N VAL A 30 -9.42 -8.32 -4.24
CA VAL A 30 -10.04 -9.61 -4.52
C VAL A 30 -9.24 -10.71 -3.83
N PHE A 31 -9.90 -11.46 -2.97
CA PHE A 31 -9.28 -12.50 -2.15
C PHE A 31 -9.66 -13.90 -2.62
N ASN A 32 -8.71 -14.83 -2.60
CA ASN A 32 -8.93 -16.24 -2.91
C ASN A 32 -8.46 -17.09 -1.74
N THR A 33 -9.40 -17.84 -1.15
CA THR A 33 -9.15 -18.72 -0.02
C THR A 33 -8.76 -20.14 -0.46
N PHE A 34 -8.85 -20.49 -1.75
CA PHE A 34 -8.59 -21.83 -2.27
C PHE A 34 -9.31 -22.95 -1.49
N GLY A 35 -10.58 -22.70 -1.14
CA GLY A 35 -11.47 -23.62 -0.43
C GLY A 35 -12.05 -23.07 0.88
N ASP A 36 -12.80 -23.90 1.60
CA ASP A 36 -13.64 -23.46 2.72
C ASP A 36 -12.84 -23.24 4.01
N LYS A 37 -12.50 -21.97 4.29
CA LYS A 37 -11.83 -21.57 5.54
C LYS A 37 -12.64 -20.50 6.28
N PRO A 38 -13.33 -20.82 7.39
CA PRO A 38 -14.27 -19.90 8.05
C PRO A 38 -13.60 -18.86 8.96
N THR A 39 -12.30 -18.97 9.22
CA THR A 39 -11.58 -18.11 10.18
C THR A 39 -10.67 -17.09 9.51
N THR A 40 -10.87 -16.84 8.21
CA THR A 40 -10.09 -15.88 7.46
C THR A 40 -10.58 -14.46 7.74
N ALA A 41 -9.66 -13.56 8.01
CA ALA A 41 -9.96 -12.17 8.33
C ALA A 41 -8.92 -11.23 7.72
N TRP A 42 -9.33 -9.99 7.47
CA TRP A 42 -8.45 -8.90 7.11
C TRP A 42 -8.35 -7.91 8.28
N SER A 43 -7.22 -7.21 8.39
CA SER A 43 -6.99 -6.12 9.34
C SER A 43 -6.25 -4.99 8.64
N LEU A 44 -6.72 -3.76 8.82
CA LEU A 44 -6.08 -2.54 8.34
C LEU A 44 -5.33 -1.88 9.49
N PHE A 45 -4.12 -1.39 9.21
CA PHE A 45 -3.30 -0.69 10.18
C PHE A 45 -2.76 0.62 9.62
N ASP A 46 -2.59 1.60 10.49
CA ASP A 46 -1.96 2.88 10.17
C ASP A 46 -0.42 2.79 10.17
N ALA A 47 0.25 3.94 9.97
CA ALA A 47 1.71 4.04 9.92
C ALA A 47 2.43 3.61 11.20
N THR A 48 1.75 3.67 12.34
CA THR A 48 2.27 3.26 13.65
C THR A 48 1.92 1.81 13.99
N HIS A 49 1.31 1.09 13.05
CA HIS A 49 0.75 -0.25 13.25
C HIS A 49 -0.40 -0.28 14.26
N THR A 50 -1.13 0.83 14.41
CA THR A 50 -2.38 0.86 15.18
C THR A 50 -3.52 0.34 14.30
N LEU A 51 -4.36 -0.53 14.88
CA LEU A 51 -5.50 -1.12 14.18
C LEU A 51 -6.53 -0.03 13.82
N ILE A 52 -6.85 0.07 12.53
CA ILE A 52 -7.90 0.93 11.99
C ILE A 52 -9.23 0.19 12.01
N SER A 53 -9.25 -1.02 11.42
CA SER A 53 -10.44 -1.84 11.31
C SER A 53 -10.08 -3.29 11.00
N THR A 54 -10.99 -4.21 11.28
CA THR A 54 -10.90 -5.61 10.90
C THR A 54 -12.24 -6.10 10.37
N GLY A 55 -12.23 -7.16 9.57
CA GLY A 55 -13.42 -7.81 9.08
C GLY A 55 -13.18 -9.25 8.65
N HIS A 56 -14.26 -9.98 8.47
CA HIS A 56 -14.22 -11.38 8.05
C HIS A 56 -14.15 -11.49 6.52
N LEU A 57 -13.46 -12.52 6.05
CA LEU A 57 -13.46 -12.93 4.66
C LEU A 57 -14.45 -14.08 4.48
N SER A 58 -15.19 -14.05 3.38
CA SER A 58 -15.95 -15.16 2.87
C SER A 58 -15.03 -16.36 2.56
N TRP A 59 -15.58 -17.54 2.82
CA TRP A 59 -15.17 -18.87 2.34
C TRP A 59 -15.26 -19.05 0.83
N GLU A 60 -15.94 -18.16 0.11
CA GLU A 60 -15.96 -18.19 -1.35
C GLU A 60 -14.60 -17.75 -1.92
N ASN A 61 -14.20 -18.39 -3.02
CA ASN A 61 -13.05 -17.93 -3.77
C ASN A 61 -13.39 -16.63 -4.49
N ASP A 62 -12.38 -15.79 -4.69
CA ASP A 62 -12.43 -14.73 -5.68
C ASP A 62 -13.41 -13.59 -5.37
N VAL A 63 -13.69 -13.38 -4.09
CA VAL A 63 -14.61 -12.34 -3.58
C VAL A 63 -13.92 -10.98 -3.52
N SER A 64 -14.64 -9.94 -3.94
CA SER A 64 -14.22 -8.54 -3.85
C SER A 64 -14.63 -7.91 -2.52
N TYR A 65 -13.73 -7.15 -1.92
CA TYR A 65 -13.93 -6.40 -0.69
C TYR A 65 -13.62 -4.93 -0.93
N ASP A 66 -14.63 -4.10 -0.71
CA ASP A 66 -14.52 -2.65 -0.80
C ASP A 66 -14.28 -2.07 0.60
N LEU A 67 -13.06 -1.58 0.81
CA LEU A 67 -12.61 -0.93 2.04
C LEU A 67 -12.38 0.58 1.81
N SER A 68 -12.98 1.16 0.76
CA SER A 68 -12.80 2.57 0.38
C SER A 68 -13.23 3.59 1.44
N GLN A 69 -14.08 3.18 2.38
CA GLN A 69 -14.50 4.00 3.52
C GLN A 69 -13.36 4.28 4.52
N PHE A 70 -12.25 3.54 4.46
CA PHE A 70 -11.11 3.71 5.35
C PHE A 70 -9.99 4.51 4.68
N GLY A 71 -9.32 5.35 5.46
CA GLY A 71 -8.14 6.12 5.04
C GLY A 71 -6.98 5.96 6.01
N ASN A 72 -5.86 6.62 5.70
CA ASN A 72 -4.60 6.52 6.47
C ASN A 72 -4.10 5.08 6.61
N VAL A 73 -4.38 4.23 5.63
CA VAL A 73 -3.97 2.82 5.67
C VAL A 73 -2.51 2.71 5.28
N ARG A 74 -1.67 2.13 6.15
CA ARG A 74 -0.26 1.82 5.85
C ARG A 74 -0.04 0.34 5.54
N SER A 75 -0.86 -0.54 6.10
CA SER A 75 -0.77 -1.96 5.79
C SER A 75 -2.10 -2.68 5.92
N ILE A 76 -2.24 -3.77 5.17
CA ILE A 76 -3.30 -4.74 5.30
C ILE A 76 -2.71 -6.12 5.58
N GLU A 77 -3.27 -6.79 6.57
CA GLU A 77 -2.90 -8.15 6.95
C GLU A 77 -4.08 -9.09 6.77
N TYR A 78 -3.83 -10.22 6.11
CA TYR A 78 -4.80 -11.28 5.89
C TYR A 78 -4.39 -12.48 6.74
N ASN A 79 -5.20 -12.83 7.72
CA ASN A 79 -4.95 -13.92 8.66
C ASN A 79 -5.87 -15.10 8.36
N ASN A 80 -5.32 -16.31 8.25
CA ASN A 80 -6.09 -17.54 7.98
C ASN A 80 -6.53 -18.32 9.24
N GLY A 81 -6.19 -17.85 10.43
CA GLY A 81 -6.51 -18.49 11.71
C GLY A 81 -5.55 -19.61 12.13
N GLY A 82 -4.33 -19.66 11.61
CA GLY A 82 -3.23 -20.43 12.22
C GLY A 82 -2.97 -21.84 11.68
N ASN A 83 -3.78 -22.34 10.75
CA ASN A 83 -3.52 -23.62 10.08
C ASN A 83 -2.72 -23.37 8.79
N ASN A 84 -1.84 -24.30 8.37
CA ASN A 84 -1.22 -24.27 7.05
C ASN A 84 -2.35 -24.31 6.00
N TRP A 85 -2.72 -23.15 5.47
CA TRP A 85 -3.83 -22.98 4.53
C TRP A 85 -3.34 -22.09 3.40
N TYR A 86 -3.51 -22.49 2.14
CA TYR A 86 -3.09 -21.68 1.01
C TYR A 86 -4.14 -20.61 0.70
N PHE A 87 -3.72 -19.35 0.65
CA PHE A 87 -4.59 -18.21 0.34
C PHE A 87 -3.82 -17.10 -0.34
N GLY A 88 -4.54 -16.19 -0.99
CA GLY A 88 -3.89 -15.07 -1.65
C GLY A 88 -4.81 -13.93 -2.02
N VAL A 89 -4.18 -12.81 -2.30
CA VAL A 89 -4.80 -11.63 -2.89
C VAL A 89 -4.53 -11.68 -4.39
N ARG A 90 -5.61 -11.73 -5.17
CA ARG A 90 -5.53 -11.79 -6.63
C ARG A 90 -5.32 -10.41 -7.24
N SER A 91 -6.04 -9.41 -6.75
CA SER A 91 -5.88 -8.02 -7.15
C SER A 91 -6.02 -7.11 -5.94
N LEU A 92 -5.30 -6.00 -5.97
CA LEU A 92 -5.35 -4.94 -4.97
C LEU A 92 -5.30 -3.62 -5.72
N THR A 93 -6.24 -2.74 -5.44
CA THR A 93 -6.31 -1.37 -5.96
C THR A 93 -6.40 -0.39 -4.79
N TYR A 94 -5.72 0.73 -4.91
CA TYR A 94 -5.68 1.78 -3.90
C TYR A 94 -5.27 3.10 -4.55
N THR A 95 -5.58 4.20 -3.88
CA THR A 95 -5.06 5.53 -4.20
C THR A 95 -4.03 5.89 -3.15
N ALA A 96 -2.83 6.22 -3.60
CA ALA A 96 -1.79 6.63 -2.68
C ALA A 96 -1.95 8.13 -2.37
N GLU A 97 -1.98 8.47 -1.08
CA GLU A 97 -1.96 9.86 -0.66
C GLU A 97 -0.58 10.40 -1.05
N ALA A 98 -0.53 11.45 -1.88
CA ALA A 98 0.73 12.06 -2.24
C ALA A 98 1.37 12.60 -0.96
N ALA A 99 2.55 12.09 -0.61
CA ALA A 99 3.34 12.74 0.41
C ALA A 99 3.60 14.19 -0.05
N ASP A 100 3.30 15.17 0.81
CA ASP A 100 3.69 16.56 0.61
C ASP A 100 5.22 16.62 0.63
N VAL A 101 5.84 16.38 -0.52
CA VAL A 101 7.27 16.53 -0.72
C VAL A 101 7.50 18.03 -0.97
N PRO A 102 8.21 18.73 -0.06
CA PRO A 102 8.56 20.12 -0.30
C PRO A 102 9.29 20.22 -1.64
N GLU A 103 8.86 21.17 -2.48
CA GLU A 103 9.46 21.35 -3.80
C GLU A 103 10.98 21.39 -3.72
N PRO A 104 11.72 20.76 -4.66
CA PRO A 104 13.16 20.68 -4.56
C PRO A 104 13.78 22.08 -4.48
N ALA A 105 14.65 22.31 -3.49
CA ALA A 105 15.44 23.54 -3.38
C ALA A 105 16.27 23.82 -4.66
N SER A 106 16.44 22.81 -5.52
CA SER A 106 16.95 22.90 -6.89
C SER A 106 16.24 23.96 -7.72
N LEU A 107 14.93 24.16 -7.55
CA LEU A 107 14.17 25.20 -8.25
C LEU A 107 14.55 26.60 -7.76
N SER A 108 14.74 26.77 -6.46
CA SER A 108 15.23 28.02 -5.88
C SER A 108 16.67 28.31 -6.34
N LEU A 109 17.53 27.29 -6.35
CA LEU A 109 18.92 27.39 -6.84
C LEU A 109 18.99 27.70 -8.34
N LEU A 110 18.16 27.05 -9.16
CA LEU A 110 18.03 27.33 -10.58
C LEU A 110 17.56 28.76 -10.81
N GLY A 111 16.54 29.20 -10.08
CA GLY A 111 16.04 30.58 -10.14
C GLY A 111 17.09 31.61 -9.78
N MET A 112 17.83 31.40 -8.68
CA MET A 112 18.94 32.28 -8.30
C MET A 112 20.10 32.24 -9.29
N GLY A 113 20.42 31.07 -9.85
CA GLY A 113 21.46 30.91 -10.87
C GLY A 113 21.13 31.68 -12.16
N VAL A 114 19.89 31.57 -12.64
CA VAL A 114 19.41 32.32 -13.81
C VAL A 114 19.39 33.83 -13.53
N ALA A 115 18.90 34.25 -12.36
CA ALA A 115 18.91 35.66 -11.97
C ALA A 115 20.34 36.24 -11.92
N GLY A 116 21.29 35.51 -11.32
CA GLY A 116 22.70 35.88 -11.29
C GLY A 116 23.31 35.99 -12.69
N LEU A 117 22.99 35.06 -13.59
CA LEU A 117 23.49 35.07 -14.97
C LEU A 117 22.96 36.27 -15.77
N LEU A 118 21.68 36.62 -15.60
CA LEU A 118 21.07 37.77 -16.26
C LEU A 118 21.70 39.09 -15.79
N LEU A 119 21.95 39.23 -14.48
CA LEU A 119 22.64 40.40 -13.91
C LEU A 119 24.08 40.51 -14.42
N ALA A 120 24.81 39.40 -14.52
CA ALA A 120 26.17 39.38 -15.04
C ALA A 120 26.24 39.81 -16.52
N ARG A 121 25.28 39.40 -17.35
CA ARG A 121 25.21 39.81 -18.77
C ARG A 121 24.96 41.32 -18.93
N ARG A 122 24.11 41.90 -18.08
CA ARG A 122 23.81 43.34 -18.10
C ARG A 122 25.03 44.20 -17.73
N ARG A 123 25.88 43.72 -16.83
CA ARG A 123 27.12 44.41 -16.43
C ARG A 123 28.22 44.37 -17.49
N LYS A 124 28.20 43.40 -18.41
CA LYS A 124 29.21 43.24 -19.45
C LYS A 124 28.85 43.97 -20.76
N ALA A 125 27.58 44.36 -20.92
CA ALA A 125 27.07 45.10 -22.07
C ALA A 125 26.97 46.62 -21.82
N ALA A 126 27.40 47.09 -20.64
CA ALA A 126 27.48 48.49 -20.26
C ALA A 126 28.94 48.93 -20.12
#